data_AF-A0A820H8W1-F1
#
_entry.id   AF-A0A820H8W1-F1
#
_cell.length_a   1.000
_cell.length_b   1.000
_cell.length_c   1.000
_cell.angle_alpha   90.00
_cell.angle_beta   90.00
_cell.angle_gamma   90.00
#
_symmetry.space_group_name_H-M   'P 1'
#
loop_
_entity.id
_entity.type
_entity.pdbx_description
1 polymer ?
#
loop_
_entity_poly.entity_id
_entity_poly.type
_entity_poly.pdbx_seq_one_letter_code
_entity_poly.pdbx_strand_id
1 'polypeptide(L)'
;MSPTKLRNIPIVNLTDNDFVCSPTEVDVCDVSYPNHCPQNCSCYNHVVRCSHAQLKNIPYEQMPIDTEELYLDANEIQEIPAELTNRLIYLIRIDLSYNKLRVIPANIFSNLTRLETLILSYNKIRCLESSSFKGLKNLRILSLHGNEISTIPEGSFNDLTALSHV
;
A
#
# COMPACT_ATOMS: atom_id res chain seq x y z
N MET A 1 21.22 9.37 10.86
CA MET A 1 22.28 9.80 11.81
C MET A 1 22.08 9.03 13.11
N SER A 2 23.16 8.65 13.82
CA SER A 2 23.04 7.93 15.11
C SER A 2 22.71 8.93 16.23
N PRO A 3 21.78 8.63 17.16
CA PRO A 3 21.47 9.52 18.26
C PRO A 3 22.67 9.61 19.21
N THR A 4 23.31 10.78 19.26
CA THR A 4 24.50 11.05 20.08
C THR A 4 24.24 10.85 21.57
N LYS A 5 23.00 11.08 22.01
CA LYS A 5 22.54 10.87 23.39
C LYS A 5 22.56 9.42 23.85
N LEU A 6 22.43 8.46 22.93
CA LEU A 6 22.39 7.04 23.27
C LEU A 6 23.77 6.37 23.12
N ARG A 7 24.79 7.15 22.78
CA ARG A 7 26.14 6.62 22.56
C ARG A 7 26.73 6.13 23.88
N ASN A 8 27.18 4.88 23.90
CA ASN A 8 27.77 4.19 25.05
C ASN A 8 26.82 3.98 26.25
N ILE A 9 25.50 4.06 26.04
CA ILE A 9 24.53 3.64 27.06
C ILE A 9 24.33 2.12 26.95
N PRO A 10 24.49 1.35 28.05
CA PRO A 10 24.17 -0.07 28.05
C PRO A 10 22.70 -0.30 27.68
N ILE A 11 22.44 -1.25 26.78
CA ILE A 11 21.08 -1.52 26.26
C ILE A 11 20.06 -1.79 27.36
N VAL A 12 20.48 -2.42 28.46
CA VAL A 12 19.65 -2.70 29.64
C VAL A 12 19.15 -1.46 30.38
N ASN A 13 19.77 -0.31 30.15
CA ASN A 13 19.43 0.97 30.76
C ASN A 13 18.64 1.88 29.83
N LEU A 14 18.30 1.41 28.62
CA LEU A 14 17.48 2.14 27.68
C LEU A 14 16.00 1.84 27.94
N THR A 15 15.20 2.89 27.88
CA THR A 15 13.75 2.86 28.03
C THR A 15 13.07 3.32 26.74
N ASP A 16 11.80 2.99 26.54
CA ASP A 16 11.08 3.36 25.32
C ASP A 16 11.09 4.88 25.07
N ASN A 17 11.12 5.68 26.14
CA ASN A 17 11.18 7.14 26.08
C ASN A 17 12.51 7.69 25.55
N ASP A 18 13.60 6.91 25.62
CA ASP A 18 14.91 7.31 25.10
C ASP A 18 14.96 7.33 23.57
N PHE A 19 13.94 6.74 22.93
CA PHE A 19 13.73 6.75 21.48
C PHE A 19 12.64 7.73 21.05
N VAL A 20 12.06 8.50 21.98
CA VAL A 20 11.00 9.47 21.71
C VAL A 20 11.59 10.87 21.54
N CYS A 21 11.30 11.48 20.38
CA CYS A 21 11.61 12.87 20.08
C CYS A 21 10.97 13.83 21.08
N SER A 22 11.77 14.64 21.78
CA SER A 22 11.27 15.77 22.59
C SER A 22 11.16 17.03 21.73
N PRO A 23 10.02 17.75 21.74
CA PRO A 23 9.79 18.91 20.87
C PRO A 23 10.66 20.14 21.19
N THR A 24 11.50 20.07 22.21
CA THR A 24 12.34 21.16 22.70
C THR A 24 13.78 21.14 22.16
N GLU A 25 14.16 20.15 21.35
CA GLU A 25 15.50 20.06 20.77
C GLU A 25 15.46 20.23 19.26
N VAL A 26 15.98 21.38 18.82
CA VAL A 26 15.84 21.95 17.48
C VAL A 26 16.76 21.27 16.44
N ASP A 27 17.06 19.97 16.55
CA ASP A 27 17.96 19.35 15.55
C ASP A 27 17.90 17.82 15.32
N VAL A 28 16.84 17.10 15.68
CA VAL A 28 16.76 15.64 15.33
C VAL A 28 15.40 15.15 14.85
N CYS A 29 14.35 15.97 14.94
CA CYS A 29 13.03 15.56 14.46
C CYS A 29 12.63 16.61 13.44
N ASP A 30 13.00 16.34 12.19
CA ASP A 30 12.62 17.18 11.07
C ASP A 30 11.09 17.19 10.97
N VAL A 31 10.50 18.21 11.55
CA VAL A 31 9.06 18.52 11.55
C VAL A 31 8.53 18.81 10.14
N SER A 32 9.37 18.73 9.10
CA SER A 32 8.95 18.79 7.70
C SER A 32 8.50 17.45 7.09
N TYR A 33 8.55 16.32 7.83
CA TYR A 33 8.03 15.03 7.36
C TYR A 33 6.88 14.50 8.24
N PRO A 34 5.60 14.75 7.88
CA PRO A 34 4.45 14.22 8.60
C PRO A 34 4.15 12.74 8.27
N ASN A 35 5.15 11.94 7.91
CA ASN A 35 5.00 10.55 7.46
C ASN A 35 5.32 9.58 8.60
N HIS A 36 4.48 9.60 9.64
CA HIS A 36 4.54 8.58 10.68
C HIS A 36 3.98 7.28 10.11
N CYS A 37 4.78 6.21 10.10
CA CYS A 37 4.31 4.90 9.67
C CYS A 37 3.02 4.50 10.45
N PRO A 38 1.99 3.95 9.78
CA PRO A 38 0.78 3.55 10.46
C PRO A 38 1.01 2.56 11.59
N GLN A 39 0.21 2.65 12.64
CA GLN A 39 0.20 1.64 13.71
C GLN A 39 -0.11 0.26 13.11
N ASN A 40 0.62 -0.77 13.55
CA ASN A 40 0.58 -2.14 13.01
C ASN A 40 1.13 -2.31 11.59
N CYS A 41 1.79 -1.29 11.04
CA CYS A 41 2.56 -1.39 9.81
C CYS A 41 4.04 -1.15 10.08
N SER A 42 4.89 -1.69 9.21
CA SER A 42 6.32 -1.38 9.13
C SER A 42 6.62 -0.65 7.85
N CYS A 43 7.30 0.49 7.95
CA CYS A 43 7.68 1.32 6.81
C CYS A 43 9.19 1.40 6.76
N TYR A 44 9.78 1.01 5.63
CA TYR A 44 11.22 1.05 5.43
C TYR A 44 11.53 1.39 3.98
N ASN A 45 12.35 2.42 3.77
CA ASN A 45 12.56 3.05 2.46
C ASN A 45 11.21 3.44 1.84
N HIS A 46 10.90 2.89 0.66
CA HIS A 46 9.65 3.12 -0.08
C HIS A 46 8.68 1.93 0.02
N VAL A 47 8.87 1.08 1.03
CA VAL A 47 8.06 -0.13 1.24
C VAL A 47 7.23 0.03 2.50
N VAL A 48 5.92 -0.15 2.36
CA VAL A 48 4.97 -0.19 3.48
C VAL A 48 4.40 -1.60 3.59
N ARG A 49 4.64 -2.27 4.71
CA ARG A 49 4.10 -3.61 5.01
C ARG A 49 3.10 -3.53 6.16
N CYS A 50 1.89 -3.95 5.89
CA CYS A 50 0.74 -3.98 6.80
C CYS A 50 0.08 -5.37 6.80
N SER A 51 0.84 -6.42 6.46
CA SER A 51 0.34 -7.78 6.33
C SER A 51 -0.09 -8.34 7.69
N HIS A 52 -1.17 -9.12 7.74
CA HIS A 52 -1.69 -9.76 8.97
C HIS A 52 -2.03 -8.79 10.11
N ALA A 53 -2.30 -7.52 9.82
CA ALA A 53 -2.58 -6.49 10.82
C ALA A 53 -4.07 -6.38 11.20
N GLN A 54 -4.91 -7.33 10.74
CA GLN A 54 -6.37 -7.38 10.97
C GLN A 54 -7.09 -6.09 10.54
N LEU A 55 -6.55 -5.43 9.50
CA LEU A 55 -7.05 -4.15 9.03
C LEU A 55 -8.40 -4.32 8.33
N LYS A 56 -9.38 -3.51 8.73
CA LYS A 56 -10.66 -3.37 8.00
C LYS A 56 -10.60 -2.26 6.96
N ASN A 57 -9.84 -1.22 7.26
CA ASN A 57 -9.62 -0.04 6.43
C ASN A 57 -8.12 0.15 6.23
N ILE A 58 -7.72 0.71 5.08
CA ILE A 58 -6.33 0.98 4.78
C ILE A 58 -5.91 2.32 5.44
N PRO A 59 -4.88 2.36 6.30
CA PRO A 59 -4.48 3.59 7.00
C PRO A 59 -3.59 4.48 6.11
N TYR A 60 -4.15 4.97 5.01
CA TYR A 60 -3.39 5.63 3.94
C TYR A 60 -2.92 7.04 4.27
N GLU A 61 -3.52 7.73 5.26
CA GLU A 61 -3.16 9.12 5.60
C GLU A 61 -1.77 9.23 6.22
N GLN A 62 -1.32 8.16 6.87
CA GLN A 62 -0.07 8.06 7.63
C GLN A 62 1.09 7.50 6.76
N MET A 63 0.77 6.84 5.65
CA MET A 63 1.79 6.24 4.79
C MET A 63 2.71 7.31 4.15
N PRO A 64 4.01 7.04 3.94
CA PRO A 64 4.88 7.92 3.17
C PRO A 64 4.37 8.12 1.74
N ILE A 65 4.34 9.35 1.24
CA ILE A 65 3.81 9.67 -0.10
C ILE A 65 4.64 9.10 -1.26
N ASP A 66 5.90 8.81 -0.99
CA ASP A 66 6.90 8.23 -1.88
C ASP A 66 6.93 6.69 -1.82
N THR A 67 5.88 6.06 -1.27
CA THR A 67 5.74 4.61 -1.24
C THR A 67 5.66 4.04 -2.66
N GLU A 68 6.52 3.06 -2.96
CA GLU A 68 6.58 2.33 -4.22
C GLU A 68 6.00 0.92 -4.09
N GLU A 69 6.10 0.30 -2.91
CA GLU A 69 5.56 -1.03 -2.66
C GLU A 69 4.65 -1.04 -1.43
N LEU A 70 3.42 -1.52 -1.62
CA LEU A 70 2.40 -1.59 -0.58
C LEU A 70 1.92 -3.03 -0.40
N TYR A 71 2.16 -3.60 0.78
CA TYR A 71 1.73 -4.94 1.17
C TYR A 71 0.62 -4.84 2.21
N LEU A 72 -0.59 -5.25 1.82
CA LEU A 72 -1.82 -5.23 2.62
C LEU A 72 -2.45 -6.63 2.68
N ASP A 73 -1.67 -7.67 2.39
CA ASP A 73 -2.13 -9.05 2.33
C ASP A 73 -2.60 -9.58 3.69
N ALA A 74 -3.52 -10.55 3.65
CA ALA A 74 -4.06 -11.24 4.82
C ALA A 74 -4.69 -10.28 5.86
N ASN A 75 -5.57 -9.40 5.39
CA ASN A 75 -6.34 -8.47 6.21
C ASN A 75 -7.86 -8.70 6.00
N GLU A 76 -8.68 -7.77 6.51
CA GLU A 76 -10.14 -7.78 6.38
C GLU A 76 -10.68 -6.63 5.53
N ILE A 77 -9.87 -6.14 4.59
CA ILE A 77 -10.18 -4.96 3.77
C ILE A 77 -11.32 -5.29 2.81
N GLN A 78 -12.34 -4.44 2.77
CA GLN A 78 -13.53 -4.63 1.93
C GLN A 78 -13.57 -3.68 0.72
N GLU A 79 -12.87 -2.56 0.80
CA GLU A 79 -12.84 -1.53 -0.23
C GLU A 79 -11.47 -0.83 -0.32
N ILE A 80 -11.17 -0.28 -1.49
CA ILE A 80 -9.98 0.52 -1.75
C ILE A 80 -10.44 1.98 -1.84
N PRO A 81 -10.01 2.87 -0.94
CA PRO A 81 -10.38 4.29 -1.00
C PRO A 81 -9.70 4.96 -2.19
N ALA A 82 -10.42 5.83 -2.92
CA ALA A 82 -9.88 6.52 -4.09
C ALA A 82 -8.78 7.52 -3.71
N GLU A 83 -8.83 8.05 -2.50
CA GLU A 83 -7.85 8.94 -1.91
C GLU A 83 -6.48 8.28 -1.80
N LEU A 84 -6.42 6.96 -1.56
CA LEU A 84 -5.16 6.21 -1.51
C LEU A 84 -4.45 6.24 -2.86
N THR A 85 -5.17 5.95 -3.95
CA THR A 85 -4.56 5.88 -5.30
C THR A 85 -4.28 7.27 -5.87
N ASN A 86 -4.92 8.31 -5.34
CA ASN A 86 -4.62 9.71 -5.64
C ASN A 86 -3.42 10.24 -4.86
N ARG A 87 -3.12 9.69 -3.68
CA ARG A 87 -2.01 10.10 -2.82
C ARG A 87 -0.72 9.35 -3.12
N LEU A 88 -0.79 8.03 -3.25
CA LEU A 88 0.36 7.14 -3.44
C LEU A 88 0.61 6.87 -4.93
N ILE A 89 0.83 7.92 -5.71
CA ILE A 89 0.94 7.85 -7.17
C ILE A 89 2.23 7.17 -7.67
N TYR A 90 3.19 6.95 -6.79
CA TYR A 90 4.48 6.32 -7.11
C TYR A 90 4.46 4.79 -6.96
N LEU A 91 3.32 4.19 -6.62
CA LEU A 91 3.19 2.74 -6.45
C LEU A 91 3.55 1.97 -7.72
N ILE A 92 4.47 1.02 -7.54
CA ILE A 92 4.94 0.03 -8.52
C ILE A 92 4.31 -1.33 -8.20
N ARG A 93 4.09 -1.65 -6.92
CA ARG A 93 3.47 -2.90 -6.48
C ARG A 93 2.40 -2.65 -5.42
N ILE A 94 1.27 -3.33 -5.60
CA ILE A 94 0.23 -3.46 -4.58
C ILE A 94 -0.09 -4.94 -4.39
N ASP A 95 0.01 -5.41 -3.15
CA ASP A 95 -0.50 -6.71 -2.73
C ASP A 95 -1.71 -6.54 -1.80
N LEU A 96 -2.87 -6.94 -2.29
CA LEU A 96 -4.15 -6.95 -1.57
C LEU A 96 -4.70 -8.37 -1.46
N SER A 97 -3.85 -9.39 -1.60
CA SER A 97 -4.29 -10.79 -1.52
C SER A 97 -4.86 -11.16 -0.15
N TYR A 98 -5.71 -12.19 -0.10
CA TYR A 98 -6.31 -12.67 1.15
C TYR A 98 -7.05 -11.57 1.93
N ASN A 99 -7.88 -10.80 1.23
CA ASN A 99 -8.76 -9.77 1.80
C ASN A 99 -10.24 -10.11 1.52
N LYS A 100 -11.14 -9.14 1.75
CA LYS A 100 -12.59 -9.29 1.60
C LYS A 100 -13.15 -8.37 0.51
N LEU A 101 -12.32 -7.94 -0.45
CA LEU A 101 -12.73 -7.04 -1.53
C LEU A 101 -13.83 -7.69 -2.37
N ARG A 102 -14.92 -6.95 -2.62
CA ARG A 102 -16.08 -7.45 -3.38
C ARG A 102 -16.24 -6.84 -4.76
N VAL A 103 -15.75 -5.61 -4.93
CA VAL A 103 -15.89 -4.79 -6.14
C VAL A 103 -14.58 -4.06 -6.36
N ILE A 104 -14.18 -3.92 -7.63
CA ILE A 104 -13.12 -3.02 -8.05
C ILE A 104 -13.77 -1.84 -8.80
N PRO A 105 -13.87 -0.65 -8.18
CA PRO A 105 -14.52 0.49 -8.80
C PRO A 105 -13.87 0.90 -10.12
N ALA A 106 -14.65 1.52 -11.01
CA ALA A 106 -14.13 2.11 -12.23
C ALA A 106 -13.02 3.13 -11.94
N ASN A 107 -11.96 3.08 -12.76
CA ASN A 107 -10.84 4.02 -12.74
C ASN A 107 -10.09 4.13 -11.40
N ILE A 108 -10.31 3.22 -10.43
CA ILE A 108 -9.70 3.32 -9.09
C ILE A 108 -8.17 3.36 -9.16
N PHE A 109 -7.57 2.66 -10.12
CA PHE A 109 -6.11 2.62 -10.31
C PHE A 109 -5.60 3.54 -11.43
N SER A 110 -6.45 4.39 -12.02
CA SER A 110 -6.12 5.17 -13.23
C SER A 110 -4.92 6.12 -13.08
N ASN A 111 -4.66 6.59 -11.86
CA ASN A 111 -3.52 7.46 -11.55
C ASN A 111 -2.21 6.69 -11.29
N LEU A 112 -2.28 5.37 -11.10
CA LEU A 112 -1.12 4.53 -10.80
C LEU A 112 -0.37 4.13 -12.07
N THR A 113 0.08 5.11 -12.83
CA THR A 113 0.72 4.93 -14.14
C THR A 113 2.03 4.13 -14.09
N ARG A 114 2.65 4.01 -12.91
CA ARG A 114 3.88 3.25 -12.64
C ARG A 114 3.63 1.81 -12.18
N LEU A 115 2.37 1.42 -11.95
CA LEU A 115 2.06 0.12 -11.36
C LEU A 115 2.44 -1.02 -12.30
N GLU A 116 3.31 -1.91 -11.84
CA GLU A 116 3.79 -3.09 -12.56
C GLU A 116 3.15 -4.38 -12.05
N THR A 117 2.84 -4.44 -10.75
CA THR A 117 2.29 -5.63 -10.09
C THR A 117 1.05 -5.29 -9.27
N LEU A 118 -0.06 -5.95 -9.57
CA LEU A 118 -1.31 -5.85 -8.81
C LEU A 118 -1.80 -7.26 -8.44
N ILE A 119 -1.72 -7.60 -7.15
CA ILE A 119 -2.17 -8.89 -6.63
C ILE A 119 -3.49 -8.71 -5.89
N LEU A 120 -4.55 -9.30 -6.42
CA LEU A 120 -5.92 -9.27 -5.87
C LEU A 120 -6.43 -10.68 -5.56
N SER A 121 -5.54 -11.68 -5.51
CA SER A 121 -5.89 -13.09 -5.35
C SER A 121 -6.57 -13.35 -4.01
N TYR A 122 -7.41 -14.39 -3.94
CA TYR A 122 -8.10 -14.81 -2.71
C TYR A 122 -8.91 -13.68 -2.05
N ASN A 123 -9.66 -12.93 -2.86
CA ASN A 123 -10.64 -11.96 -2.42
C ASN A 123 -12.08 -12.49 -2.68
N LYS A 124 -13.07 -11.59 -2.70
CA LYS A 124 -14.49 -11.89 -2.95
C LYS A 124 -15.03 -11.10 -4.15
N ILE A 125 -14.15 -10.74 -5.08
CA ILE A 125 -14.49 -9.87 -6.21
C ILE A 125 -15.46 -10.62 -7.11
N ARG A 126 -16.65 -10.05 -7.34
CA ARG A 126 -17.69 -10.64 -8.20
C ARG A 126 -17.82 -9.94 -9.53
N CYS A 127 -17.73 -8.61 -9.50
CA CYS A 127 -17.92 -7.75 -10.66
C CYS A 127 -16.66 -6.93 -10.89
N LEU A 128 -16.22 -6.90 -12.14
CA LEU A 128 -15.25 -5.95 -12.67
C LEU A 128 -15.99 -5.03 -13.63
N GLU A 129 -15.63 -3.75 -13.63
CA GLU A 129 -16.07 -2.82 -14.66
C GLU A 129 -15.07 -2.83 -15.83
N SER A 130 -15.52 -2.43 -17.02
CA SER A 130 -14.66 -2.33 -18.21
C SER A 130 -13.49 -1.35 -18.03
N SER A 131 -13.61 -0.43 -17.06
CA SER A 131 -12.58 0.56 -16.74
C SER A 131 -11.87 0.32 -15.41
N SER A 132 -12.05 -0.85 -14.77
CA SER A 132 -11.40 -1.16 -13.47
C SER A 132 -9.87 -1.10 -13.54
N PHE A 133 -9.26 -1.43 -14.68
CA PHE A 133 -7.81 -1.42 -14.89
C PHE A 133 -7.33 -0.36 -15.90
N LYS A 134 -8.16 0.64 -16.17
CA LYS A 134 -7.84 1.72 -17.11
C LYS A 134 -6.58 2.47 -16.65
N GLY A 135 -5.71 2.85 -17.60
CA GLY A 135 -4.50 3.64 -17.34
C GLY A 135 -3.27 2.83 -16.91
N LEU A 136 -3.42 1.54 -16.60
CA LEU A 136 -2.35 0.66 -16.09
C LEU A 136 -1.44 0.12 -17.21
N LYS A 137 -0.84 1.02 -17.99
CA LYS A 137 -0.03 0.68 -19.18
C LYS A 137 1.25 -0.08 -18.90
N ASN A 138 1.80 0.09 -17.69
CA ASN A 138 3.01 -0.59 -17.23
C ASN A 138 2.72 -1.88 -16.45
N LEU A 139 1.45 -2.28 -16.29
CA LEU A 139 1.11 -3.46 -15.51
C LEU A 139 1.57 -4.72 -16.23
N ARG A 140 2.41 -5.50 -15.56
CA ARG A 140 3.01 -6.73 -16.08
C ARG A 140 2.39 -7.97 -15.45
N ILE A 141 2.01 -7.87 -14.18
CA ILE A 141 1.45 -8.97 -13.39
C ILE A 141 0.12 -8.48 -12.79
N LEU A 142 -0.95 -9.13 -13.18
CA LEU A 142 -2.25 -9.04 -12.53
C LEU A 142 -2.57 -10.42 -11.97
N SER A 143 -3.04 -10.53 -10.72
CA SER A 143 -3.55 -11.80 -10.22
C SER A 143 -4.95 -11.65 -9.67
N LEU A 144 -5.90 -12.38 -10.26
CA LEU A 144 -7.30 -12.41 -9.86
C LEU A 144 -7.77 -13.80 -9.37
N HIS A 145 -6.85 -14.76 -9.27
CA HIS A 145 -7.16 -16.13 -8.85
C HIS A 145 -7.83 -16.19 -7.47
N GLY A 146 -8.76 -17.13 -7.27
CA GLY A 146 -9.43 -17.30 -5.98
C GLY A 146 -10.47 -16.21 -5.65
N ASN A 147 -10.99 -15.51 -6.66
CA ASN A 147 -12.14 -14.61 -6.55
C ASN A 147 -13.45 -15.28 -7.01
N GLU A 148 -14.56 -14.53 -6.97
CA GLU A 148 -15.91 -14.97 -7.35
C GLU A 148 -16.34 -14.33 -8.69
N ILE A 149 -15.38 -14.05 -9.58
CA ILE A 149 -15.62 -13.36 -10.85
C ILE A 149 -16.38 -14.29 -11.79
N SER A 150 -17.58 -13.90 -12.20
CA SER A 150 -18.43 -14.66 -13.13
C SER A 150 -18.21 -14.26 -14.58
N THR A 151 -17.97 -12.98 -14.83
CA THR A 151 -17.76 -12.42 -16.17
C THR A 151 -16.69 -11.33 -16.13
N ILE A 152 -15.92 -11.23 -17.22
CA ILE A 152 -14.98 -10.14 -17.46
C ILE A 152 -15.55 -9.32 -18.61
N PRO A 153 -15.90 -8.03 -18.40
CA PRO A 153 -16.38 -7.18 -19.48
C PRO A 153 -15.40 -7.09 -20.64
N GLU A 154 -15.95 -6.98 -21.85
CA GLU A 154 -15.12 -6.70 -23.03
C GLU A 154 -14.37 -5.38 -22.82
N GLY A 155 -13.08 -5.37 -23.15
CA GLY A 155 -12.22 -4.21 -23.01
C GLY A 155 -11.62 -3.97 -21.63
N SER A 156 -11.92 -4.80 -20.61
CA SER A 156 -11.33 -4.67 -19.26
C SER A 156 -9.80 -4.67 -19.23
N PHE A 157 -9.14 -5.20 -20.26
CA PHE A 157 -7.68 -5.30 -20.35
C PHE A 157 -7.06 -4.46 -21.49
N ASN A 158 -7.83 -3.59 -22.15
CA ASN A 158 -7.36 -2.85 -23.35
C ASN A 158 -6.11 -1.99 -23.10
N ASP A 159 -6.02 -1.38 -21.92
CA ASP A 159 -4.90 -0.51 -21.56
C ASP A 159 -3.69 -1.29 -21.03
N LEU A 160 -3.82 -2.61 -20.77
CA LEU A 160 -2.77 -3.45 -20.16
C LEU A 160 -1.78 -3.95 -21.21
N THR A 161 -1.16 -3.02 -21.94
CA THR A 161 -0.30 -3.36 -23.09
C THR A 161 1.01 -4.06 -22.71
N ALA A 162 1.44 -3.94 -21.46
CA ALA A 162 2.65 -4.60 -20.93
C ALA A 162 2.37 -5.93 -20.19
N LEU A 163 1.11 -6.39 -20.19
CA LEU A 163 0.69 -7.53 -19.39
C LEU A 163 1.33 -8.83 -19.86
N SER A 164 1.94 -9.54 -18.92
CA SER A 164 2.65 -10.80 -19.18
C SER A 164 2.02 -11.99 -18.46
N HIS A 165 1.37 -11.76 -17.31
CA HIS A 165 0.78 -12.80 -16.48
C HIS A 165 -0.55 -12.31 -15.90
N VAL A 166 -1.58 -13.17 -15.95
CA VAL A 166 -2.96 -12.97 -15.44
C VAL A 166 -3.43 -14.19 -14.66
#